data_AF-A0A529HJS1-F1
#
_entry.id   AF-A0A529HJS1-F1
#
_cell.length_a   1.000
_cell.length_b   1.000
_cell.length_c   1.000
_cell.angle_alpha   90.00
_cell.angle_beta   90.00
_cell.angle_gamma   90.00
#
_symmetry.space_group_name_H-M   'P 1'
#
loop_
_entity.id
_entity.type
_entity.pdbx_description
1 polymer ?
#
loop_
_entity_poly.entity_id
_entity_poly.type
_entity_poly.pdbx_seq_one_letter_code
_entity_poly.pdbx_strand_id
1 'polypeptide(L)' 'EGAHFLDTLNPDEVARLNGHGRRLAFSTGEAIFSQGDRHGGIFIIESGQVRVFYTAPSGREITLAYWTAGHFIGGPEMT' A
#
# COMPACT_ATOMS: atom_id res chain seq x y z
N GLU A 1 -10.71 4.31 8.18
CA GLU A 1 -10.86 2.90 8.57
C GLU A 1 -10.05 2.07 7.57
N GLY A 2 -9.15 1.20 8.03
CA GLY A 2 -8.21 0.47 7.16
C GLY A 2 -6.86 0.20 7.82
N ALA A 3 -6.42 1.08 8.73
CA ALA A 3 -5.50 0.70 9.79
C ALA A 3 -6.17 -0.41 10.58
N HIS A 4 -5.43 -1.44 10.98
CA HIS A 4 -5.91 -2.62 11.70
C HIS A 4 -6.50 -3.75 10.84
N PHE A 5 -6.31 -3.70 9.51
CA PHE A 5 -6.75 -4.78 8.61
C PHE A 5 -6.23 -6.17 9.02
N LEU A 6 -5.05 -6.22 9.64
CA LEU A 6 -4.40 -7.48 10.07
C LEU A 6 -4.57 -7.80 11.56
N ASP A 7 -5.26 -6.95 12.33
CA ASP A 7 -5.31 -7.09 13.78
C ASP A 7 -6.12 -8.33 14.23
N THR A 8 -6.90 -8.91 13.33
CA THR A 8 -7.66 -10.15 13.58
C THR A 8 -6.82 -11.41 13.41
N LEU A 9 -5.60 -11.30 12.87
CA LEU A 9 -4.73 -12.45 12.64
C LEU A 9 -4.01 -12.87 13.92
N ASN A 10 -3.95 -14.17 14.16
CA ASN A 10 -3.14 -14.73 15.22
C ASN A 10 -1.64 -14.80 14.81
N PRO A 11 -0.71 -15.05 15.76
CA PRO A 11 0.73 -15.05 15.47
C PRO A 11 1.16 -16.02 14.35
N ASP A 12 0.54 -17.19 14.24
CA ASP A 12 0.86 -18.17 13.20
C ASP A 12 0.37 -17.70 11.82
N GLU A 13 -0.78 -17.03 11.76
CA GLU A 13 -1.30 -16.43 10.54
C GLU A 13 -0.44 -15.26 10.07
N VAL A 14 0.04 -14.42 10.99
CA VAL A 14 0.99 -13.34 10.68
C VAL A 14 2.30 -13.92 10.15
N ALA A 15 2.83 -14.98 10.77
CA ALA A 15 4.04 -15.64 10.30
C ALA A 15 3.87 -16.22 8.89
N ARG A 16 2.73 -16.87 8.61
CA ARG A 16 2.40 -17.39 7.27
C ARG A 16 2.28 -16.27 6.24
N LEU A 17 1.57 -15.18 6.56
CA LEU A 17 1.43 -14.03 5.68
C LEU A 17 2.80 -13.44 5.31
N ASN A 18 3.66 -13.24 6.31
CA ASN A 18 5.01 -12.74 6.10
C ASN A 18 5.87 -13.68 5.24
N GLY A 19 5.65 -15.00 5.34
CA GLY A 19 6.32 -16.00 4.51
C GLY A 19 5.90 -16.00 3.04
N HIS A 20 4.71 -15.49 2.71
CA HIS A 20 4.23 -15.34 1.34
C HIS A 20 4.58 -13.96 0.73
N GLY A 21 4.93 -12.99 1.57
CA GLY A 21 5.29 -11.64 1.17
C GLY A 21 6.78 -11.43 0.99
N ARG A 22 7.15 -10.19 0.66
CA ARG A 22 8.53 -9.69 0.72
C ARG A 22 8.52 -8.30 1.35
N ARG A 23 9.55 -7.99 2.14
CA ARG A 23 9.77 -6.63 2.64
C ARG A 23 10.46 -5.79 1.58
N LEU A 24 9.96 -4.58 1.39
CA LEU A 24 10.50 -3.57 0.49
C LEU A 24 10.70 -2.28 1.28
N ALA A 25 11.77 -1.54 0.97
CA ALA A 25 12.05 -0.24 1.54
C ALA A 25 12.18 0.77 0.42
N PHE A 26 11.60 1.95 0.63
CA PHE A 26 11.57 3.04 -0.34
C PHE A 26 12.06 4.32 0.32
N SER A 27 12.79 5.14 -0.44
CA SER A 27 13.21 6.47 0.00
C SER A 27 12.05 7.46 -0.10
N THR A 28 12.13 8.57 0.64
CA THR A 28 11.14 9.66 0.49
C THR A 28 11.13 10.17 -0.95
N GLY A 29 9.93 10.19 -1.56
CA GLY A 29 9.74 10.59 -2.96
C GLY A 29 9.92 9.47 -3.98
N GLU A 30 10.34 8.28 -3.56
CA GLU A 30 10.41 7.12 -4.44
C GLU A 30 9.01 6.55 -4.71
N ALA A 31 8.72 6.23 -5.98
CA ALA A 31 7.45 5.66 -6.37
C ALA A 31 7.39 4.16 -6.01
N ILE A 32 6.33 3.75 -5.31
CA ILE A 32 6.09 2.33 -4.97
C ILE A 32 5.51 1.59 -6.19
N PHE A 33 4.52 2.19 -6.84
CA PHE A 33 3.95 1.75 -8.12
C PHE A 33 3.23 2.92 -8.80
N SER A 34 2.97 2.79 -10.10
CA SER A 34 2.29 3.77 -10.94
C SER A 34 1.02 3.20 -11.57
N GLN A 35 0.12 4.09 -12.00
CA GLN A 35 -1.07 3.69 -12.75
C GLN A 35 -0.67 2.98 -14.05
N GLY A 36 -1.28 1.81 -14.30
CA GLY A 36 -0.99 0.99 -15.48
C GLY A 36 0.12 -0.04 -15.26
N ASP A 37 0.83 0.01 -14.13
CA ASP A 37 1.78 -1.05 -13.77
C ASP A 37 1.05 -2.39 -13.63
N ARG A 38 1.77 -3.48 -13.94
CA ARG A 38 1.24 -4.83 -13.74
C ARG A 38 0.89 -5.01 -12.26
N HIS A 39 -0.38 -5.29 -12.01
CA HIS A 39 -0.86 -5.54 -10.66
C HIS A 39 -0.27 -6.85 -10.10
N GLY A 40 0.50 -6.73 -9.02
CA GLY A 40 1.18 -7.83 -8.35
C GLY A 40 0.59 -8.21 -6.98
N GLY A 41 -0.49 -7.55 -6.56
CA GLY A 41 -1.08 -7.67 -5.22
C GLY A 41 -1.06 -6.34 -4.46
N ILE A 42 -1.21 -6.43 -3.15
CA ILE A 42 -1.29 -5.28 -2.23
C ILE A 42 0.04 -5.03 -1.52
N PHE A 43 0.21 -3.80 -1.02
CA PHE A 43 1.30 -3.44 -0.12
C PHE A 43 0.72 -3.10 1.25
N ILE A 44 1.31 -3.65 2.31
CA ILE A 44 0.99 -3.30 3.69
C ILE A 44 2.06 -2.34 4.19
N ILE A 45 1.66 -1.22 4.78
CA ILE A 45 2.58 -0.21 5.29
C ILE A 45 3.01 -0.65 6.70
N GLU A 46 4.25 -1.12 6.84
CA GLU A 46 4.83 -1.44 8.16
C GLU A 46 5.31 -0.16 8.89
N SER A 47 5.80 0.85 8.15
CA SER A 47 6.26 2.12 8.72
C SER A 47 6.23 3.26 7.70
N GLY A 48 6.27 4.50 8.19
CA GLY A 48 6.27 5.70 7.36
C GLY A 48 4.88 6.16 6.91
N GLN A 49 4.86 7.00 5.87
CA GLN A 49 3.64 7.55 5.26
C GLN A 49 3.72 7.43 3.75
N VAL A 50 2.63 7.01 3.12
CA VAL A 50 2.49 6.89 1.67
C VAL A 50 1.39 7.82 1.18
N ARG A 51 1.66 8.56 0.11
CA ARG A 51 0.66 9.40 -0.57
C ARG A 51 0.14 8.65 -1.80
N VAL A 52 -1.17 8.57 -1.96
CA VAL A 52 -1.81 8.05 -3.18
C VAL A 52 -2.48 9.22 -3.91
N PHE A 53 -2.24 9.32 -5.22
CA PHE A 53 -2.72 10.40 -6.05
C PHE A 53 -2.95 9.94 -7.50
N TYR A 54 -3.78 10.67 -8.24
CA TYR A 54 -3.87 10.57 -9.69
C TYR A 54 -3.02 11.65 -10.35
N THR A 55 -2.41 11.32 -11.49
CA THR A 55 -1.74 12.30 -12.35
C THR A 55 -2.64 12.60 -13.54
N ALA A 56 -3.12 13.84 -13.65
CA ALA A 56 -3.86 14.28 -14.82
C ALA A 56 -2.95 14.33 -16.07
N PRO A 57 -3.50 14.32 -17.31
CA PRO A 57 -2.69 14.45 -18.52
C PRO A 57 -1.80 15.70 -18.57
N SER A 58 -2.15 16.75 -17.81
CA SER A 58 -1.33 17.96 -17.65
C SER A 58 -0.14 17.81 -16.70
N GLY A 59 0.05 16.65 -16.07
CA GLY A 59 1.04 16.42 -15.02
C GLY A 59 0.58 16.88 -13.63
N ARG A 60 -0.63 17.45 -13.49
CA ARG A 60 -1.16 17.86 -12.19
C ARG A 60 -1.53 16.63 -11.36
N GLU A 61 -1.00 16.57 -10.14
CA GLU A 61 -1.34 15.52 -9.18
C GLU A 61 -2.57 15.90 -8.34
N ILE A 62 -3.50 14.95 -8.19
CA ILE A 62 -4.67 15.07 -7.33
C ILE A 62 -4.52 14.04 -6.22
N THR A 63 -4.15 14.51 -5.03
CA THR A 63 -4.01 13.65 -3.85
C THR A 63 -5.36 13.10 -3.42
N LEU A 64 -5.43 11.77 -3.26
CA LEU A 64 -6.61 11.09 -2.75
C LEU A 64 -6.52 10.92 -1.24
N ALA A 65 -5.38 10.43 -0.75
CA ALA A 65 -5.17 10.14 0.65
C ALA A 65 -3.69 10.04 1.02
N TYR A 66 -3.42 10.16 2.32
CA TYR A 66 -2.18 9.75 2.96
C TYR A 66 -2.46 8.55 3.86
N TRP A 67 -1.67 7.51 3.71
CA TRP A 67 -1.78 6.26 4.45
C TRP A 67 -0.56 6.07 5.33
N THR A 68 -0.77 5.52 6.52
CA THR A 68 0.28 5.28 7.52
C THR A 68 0.38 3.81 7.87
N ALA A 69 1.29 3.46 8.77
CA ALA A 69 1.44 2.11 9.30
C ALA A 69 0.10 1.44 9.63
N GLY A 70 -0.03 0.16 9.27
CA GLY A 70 -1.23 -0.66 9.45
C GLY A 70 -2.26 -0.57 8.33
N HIS A 71 -2.16 0.41 7.42
CA HIS A 71 -2.98 0.46 6.21
C HIS A 71 -2.38 -0.40 5.09
N PHE A 72 -3.19 -0.73 4.09
CA PHE A 72 -2.73 -1.29 2.83
C PHE A 72 -3.09 -0.40 1.64
N ILE A 73 -2.35 -0.54 0.54
CA ILE A 73 -2.59 0.14 -0.74
C ILE A 73 -2.52 -0.87 -1.89
N GLY A 74 -3.02 -0.45 -3.05
CA GLY A 74 -3.00 -1.28 -4.25
C GLY A 74 -3.99 -2.43 -4.20
N GLY A 75 -5.04 -2.37 -3.36
CA GLY A 75 -6.14 -3.33 -3.41
C GLY A 75 -6.93 -3.25 -4.71
N PRO A 76 -7.68 -4.30 -5.07
CA PRO A 76 -8.63 -4.22 -6.19
C PRO A 76 -9.67 -3.13 -5.90
N GLU A 77 -10.14 -2.47 -6.94
CA GLU A 77 -11.27 -1.55 -6.85
C GLU A 77 -12.50 -2.36 -6.41
N MET A 78 -13.00 -2.12 -5.20
CA MET A 78 -14.23 -2.75 -4.72
C MET A 78 -15.40 -1.91 -5.23
N THR A 79 -15.85 -2.18 -6.46
CA THR A 79 -17.13 -1.70 -7.00
C THR A 79 -18.27 -2.64 -6.64
#